data_AF-A0A2H1WPS0-F1
#
_entry.id   AF-A0A2H1WPS0-F1
#
_cell.length_a   1.000
_cell.length_b   1.000
_cell.length_c   1.000
_cell.angle_alpha   90.00
_cell.angle_beta   90.00
_cell.angle_gamma   90.00
#
_symmetry.space_group_name_H-M   'P 1'
#
loop_
_entity.id
_entity.type
_entity.pdbx_description
1 polymer ?
#
loop_
_entity_poly.entity_id
_entity_poly.type
_entity_poly.pdbx_seq_one_letter_code
_entity_poly.pdbx_strand_id
1 'polypeptide(L)' 'MVHTATYVISNRGNKMILHEGYTYTEMKDRRREGCTVTRWACSNRMRYRCRASIRTIQDQIILVKDTHNH' A
#
# COMPACT_ATOMS: atom_id res chain seq x y z
N MET A 1 -11.05 2.73 -14.19
CA MET A 1 -10.13 1.67 -14.65
C MET A 1 -9.55 1.02 -13.41
N VAL A 2 -9.65 -0.30 -13.26
CA VAL A 2 -9.07 -1.02 -12.13
C VAL A 2 -7.61 -1.30 -12.44
N HIS A 3 -6.70 -0.82 -11.60
CA HIS A 3 -5.27 -1.08 -11.76
C HIS A 3 -4.90 -2.35 -11.00
N THR A 4 -4.12 -3.22 -11.62
CA THR A 4 -3.52 -4.37 -10.96
C THR A 4 -2.39 -3.92 -10.05
N ALA A 5 -2.29 -4.49 -8.85
CA ALA A 5 -1.20 -4.19 -7.94
C ALA A 5 0.06 -4.99 -8.29
N THR A 6 1.20 -4.33 -8.47
CA THR A 6 2.49 -5.02 -8.59
C THR A 6 3.05 -5.30 -7.21
N TYR A 7 3.14 -6.57 -6.81
CA TYR A 7 3.70 -6.93 -5.52
C TYR A 7 5.20 -7.16 -5.60
N VAL A 8 5.90 -6.60 -4.62
CA VAL A 8 7.32 -6.83 -4.40
C VAL A 8 7.55 -7.23 -2.95
N ILE A 9 8.60 -8.02 -2.71
CA ILE A 9 8.98 -8.46 -1.37
C ILE A 9 10.18 -7.63 -0.93
N SER A 10 10.08 -6.99 0.25
CA SER A 10 11.25 -6.34 0.86
C SER A 10 12.31 -7.38 1.23
N ASN A 11 13.56 -6.96 1.38
CA ASN A 11 14.65 -7.82 1.83
C ASN A 11 14.41 -8.47 3.22
N ARG A 12 13.44 -7.95 3.99
CA ARG A 12 13.00 -8.49 5.29
C ARG A 12 11.76 -9.39 5.19
N GLY A 13 11.32 -9.76 3.99
CA GLY A 13 10.16 -10.63 3.76
C GLY A 13 8.79 -9.95 3.82
N ASN A 14 8.71 -8.63 4.04
CA ASN A 14 7.43 -7.91 4.03
C ASN A 14 6.91 -7.73 2.60
N LYS A 15 5.62 -8.01 2.38
CA LYS A 15 4.93 -7.72 1.13
C LYS A 15 4.73 -6.21 0.96
N MET A 16 4.97 -5.73 -0.26
CA MET A 16 4.84 -4.34 -0.66
C MET A 16 4.17 -4.25 -2.03
N ILE A 17 3.59 -3.10 -2.33
CA ILE A 17 3.10 -2.74 -3.66
C ILE A 17 4.05 -1.72 -4.28
N LEU A 18 4.45 -1.94 -5.53
CA LEU A 18 5.12 -0.94 -6.36
C LEU A 18 4.07 -0.30 -7.26
N HIS A 19 3.91 1.01 -7.17
CA HIS A 19 2.96 1.77 -8.00
C HIS A 19 3.57 3.14 -8.32
N GLU A 20 3.61 3.50 -9.61
CA GLU A 20 4.15 4.79 -10.09
C GLU A 20 5.58 5.08 -9.57
N GLY A 21 6.42 4.06 -9.42
CA GLY A 21 7.79 4.19 -8.90
C GLY A 21 7.91 4.33 -7.37
N TYR A 22 6.78 4.39 -6.66
CA TYR A 22 6.75 4.41 -5.19
C TYR A 22 6.40 3.04 -4.61
N THR A 23 6.98 2.75 -3.45
CA THR A 23 6.70 1.51 -2.71
C THR A 23 5.75 1.78 -1.54
N TYR A 24 4.79 0.87 -1.37
CA TYR A 24 3.78 0.91 -0.34
C TYR A 24 3.84 -0.37 0.46
N THR A 25 3.97 -0.26 1.77
CA THR A 25 4.05 -1.39 2.69
C THR A 25 2.66 -1.74 3.21
N GLU A 26 2.39 -3.04 3.39
CA GLU A 26 1.13 -3.52 3.95
C GLU A 26 0.91 -2.99 5.38
N MET A 27 -0.28 -2.43 5.63
CA MET A 27 -0.73 -2.10 6.99
C MET A 27 -1.63 -3.20 7.50
N LYS A 28 -1.08 -4.04 8.38
CA LYS A 28 -1.84 -5.05 9.12
C LYS A 28 -2.71 -4.38 10.18
N ASP A 29 -3.97 -4.14 9.87
CA ASP A 29 -4.94 -3.65 10.83
C ASP A 29 -5.48 -4.84 11.64
N ARG A 30 -4.87 -5.10 12.81
CA ARG A 30 -5.22 -6.23 13.68
C ARG A 30 -6.67 -6.22 14.17
N ARG A 31 -7.41 -5.13 13.99
CA ARG A 31 -8.83 -4.99 14.38
C ARG A 31 -9.80 -5.37 13.25
N ARG A 32 -9.28 -5.76 12.08
CA ARG A 32 -10.06 -6.02 10.86
C ARG A 32 -9.83 -7.44 10.34
N GLU A 33 -9.80 -8.44 11.23
CA GLU A 33 -9.92 -9.83 10.80
C GLU A 33 -11.22 -10.00 10.00
N GLY A 34 -11.10 -10.49 8.75
CA GLY A 34 -12.24 -10.66 7.82
C GLY A 34 -12.52 -9.48 6.88
N CYS A 35 -11.77 -8.38 6.93
CA CYS A 35 -11.98 -7.29 5.98
C CYS A 35 -11.31 -7.59 4.63
N THR A 36 -12.08 -7.58 3.54
CA THR A 36 -11.60 -7.84 2.17
C THR A 36 -10.67 -6.73 1.65
N VAL A 37 -10.62 -5.59 2.34
CA VAL A 37 -9.84 -4.40 1.94
C VAL A 37 -8.51 -4.37 2.68
N THR A 38 -7.41 -4.59 1.96
CA THR A 38 -6.06 -4.40 2.46
C THR A 38 -5.62 -2.95 2.28
N ARG A 39 -5.08 -2.34 3.34
CA ARG A 39 -4.53 -0.99 3.29
C ARG A 39 -3.01 -1.05 3.11
N TRP A 40 -2.50 -0.19 2.26
CA TRP A 40 -1.07 -0.02 1.99
C TRP A 40 -0.70 1.44 2.22
N ALA A 41 0.46 1.68 2.81
CA ALA A 41 0.95 3.04 3.06
C ALA A 41 2.35 3.20 2.48
N CYS A 42 2.65 4.39 1.97
CA CYS A 42 3.96 4.68 1.40
C CYS A 42 5.09 4.34 2.40
N SER A 43 6.15 3.69 1.95
CA SER A 43 7.28 3.30 2.79
C SER A 43 8.00 4.51 3.40
N ASN A 44 7.94 5.66 2.73
CA ASN A 44 8.45 6.95 3.21
C ASN A 44 7.54 7.62 4.27
N ARG A 45 6.41 7.01 4.65
CA ARG A 45 5.50 7.54 5.69
C ARG A 45 6.21 7.81 7.02
N MET A 46 7.09 6.93 7.48
CA MET A 46 7.80 7.13 8.75
C MET A 46 8.78 8.31 8.67
N ARG A 47 9.48 8.45 7.54
CA ARG A 47 10.53 9.46 7.37
C ARG A 47 9.98 10.85 7.05
N TYR A 48 8.99 10.94 6.15
CA TYR A 48 8.46 12.21 5.64
C TYR A 48 7.01 12.49 6.05
N ARG A 49 6.42 11.67 6.94
CA ARG A 49 4.97 11.72 7.26
C ARG A 49 4.09 11.69 6.00
N CYS A 50 4.57 11.01 4.95
CA CYS A 50 3.87 10.87 3.70
C CYS A 50 2.45 10.32 3.93
N ARG A 51 1.47 10.97 3.30
CA ARG A 51 0.04 10.64 3.42
C ARG A 51 -0.45 9.74 2.28
N ALA A 52 0.45 9.37 1.37
CA ALA A 52 0.12 8.50 0.26
C ALA A 52 -0.22 7.09 0.75
N SER A 53 -1.31 6.54 0.22
CA SER A 53 -1.85 5.25 0.63
C SER A 53 -2.66 4.59 -0.48
N ILE A 54 -2.58 3.27 -0.59
CA ILE A 54 -3.34 2.47 -1.54
C ILE A 54 -4.30 1.57 -0.77
N ARG A 55 -5.47 1.28 -1.33
CA ARG A 55 -6.36 0.22 -0.85
C ARG A 55 -6.56 -0.79 -1.96
N THR A 56 -6.40 -2.07 -1.60
CA THR A 56 -6.65 -3.17 -2.52
C THR A 56 -7.76 -4.09 -1.99
N ILE A 57 -8.50 -4.71 -2.90
CA ILE A 57 -9.46 -5.78 -2.62
C ILE A 57 -9.11 -6.94 -3.53
N GLN A 58 -8.80 -8.12 -2.98
CA GLN A 58 -8.51 -9.33 -3.77
C GLN A 58 -7.58 -9.04 -4.96
N ASP A 59 -6.46 -8.35 -4.71
CA ASP A 59 -5.46 -7.95 -5.73
C ASP A 59 -5.75 -6.70 -6.58
N GLN A 60 -6.98 -6.21 -6.56
CA GLN A 60 -7.38 -5.04 -7.34
C GLN A 60 -7.16 -3.76 -6.56
N ILE A 61 -6.48 -2.78 -7.16
CA ILE A 61 -6.37 -1.43 -6.59
C ILE A 61 -7.71 -0.72 -6.79
N ILE A 62 -8.41 -0.48 -5.68
CA ILE A 62 -9.68 0.23 -5.67
C ILE A 62 -9.52 1.72 -5.38
N LEU A 63 -8.43 2.10 -4.70
CA LEU A 63 -8.17 3.48 -4.31
C LEU A 63 -6.67 3.72 -4.24
N VAL A 64 -6.21 4.74 -4.95
CA VAL A 64 -4.86 5.30 -4.82
C VAL A 64 -5.01 6.71 -4.28
N LYS A 65 -4.37 6.98 -3.15
CA LYS A 65 -4.15 8.33 -2.66
C LYS A 65 -2.69 8.65 -2.88
N ASP A 66 -2.40 9.38 -3.95
CA ASP A 66 -1.03 9.70 -4.37
C ASP A 66 -0.52 11.05 -3.84
N THR A 67 -1.07 11.53 -2.72
CA THR A 67 -0.60 12.78 -2.12
C THR A 67 0.70 12.53 -1.36
N HIS A 68 1.81 12.57 -2.09
CA HIS A 68 3.16 12.59 -1.54
C HIS A 68 3.50 14.01 -1.08
N ASN A 69 4.03 14.13 0.15
CA ASN A 69 4.43 15.43 0.72
C ASN A 69 5.96 15.49 0.88
N HIS A 70 6.69 14.98 -0.10
CA HIS A 70 8.15 14.85 -0.08
C HIS A 70 8.75 15.06 -1.46
#